data_AF-A0AAN0M2T8-F1
#
_entry.id   AF-A0AAN0M2T8-F1
#
_cell.length_a   1.000
_cell.length_b   1.000
_cell.length_c   1.000
_cell.angle_alpha   90.00
_cell.angle_beta   90.00
_cell.angle_gamma   90.00
#
_symmetry.space_group_name_H-M   'P 1'
#
loop_
_entity.id
_entity.type
_entity.pdbx_description
1 polymer ?
#
loop_
_entity_poly.entity_id
_entity_poly.type
_entity_poly.pdbx_seq_one_letter_code
_entity_poly.pdbx_strand_id
1 'polypeptide(L)'
;MFEVGSQVFPEDTVSVRGETIKKADDLVYIALNKPVGITSTTDSKDPSNIVDFMNYESTIFPIGRLDKDSYGLILMTNDGDIVNKILREEYGHDKEYIVSVHKTFDQEFINQMQSGVEIYNQAKHTPMK
;
A
#
# COMPACT_ATOMS: atom_id res chain seq x y z
N MET A 1 -22.28 -21.75 -16.59
CA MET A 1 -22.26 -21.55 -15.12
C MET A 1 -20.85 -21.09 -14.81
N PHE A 2 -20.68 -19.87 -14.29
CA PHE A 2 -19.35 -19.31 -14.00
C PHE A 2 -19.01 -19.56 -12.53
N GLU A 3 -17.74 -19.82 -12.24
CA GLU A 3 -17.25 -20.10 -10.89
C GLU A 3 -16.01 -19.24 -10.57
N VAL A 4 -15.66 -19.16 -9.28
CA VAL A 4 -14.49 -18.40 -8.82
C VAL A 4 -13.23 -18.92 -9.50
N GLY A 5 -12.50 -18.03 -10.18
CA GLY A 5 -11.30 -18.38 -10.94
C GLY A 5 -11.53 -18.62 -12.44
N SER A 6 -12.77 -18.50 -12.93
CA SER A 6 -13.06 -18.51 -14.37
C SER A 6 -12.29 -17.41 -15.09
N GLN A 7 -11.68 -17.74 -16.23
CA GLN A 7 -10.97 -16.77 -17.07
C GLN A 7 -11.97 -15.99 -17.93
N VAL A 8 -11.60 -14.74 -18.25
CA VAL A 8 -12.38 -13.82 -19.08
C VAL A 8 -11.53 -13.42 -20.27
N PHE A 9 -12.06 -13.58 -21.47
CA PHE A 9 -11.42 -13.21 -22.73
C PHE A 9 -11.95 -11.87 -23.26
N PRO A 10 -11.24 -11.19 -24.19
CA PRO A 10 -11.66 -9.88 -24.71
C PRO A 10 -13.06 -9.83 -25.32
N GLU A 11 -13.53 -10.94 -25.87
CA GLU A 11 -14.86 -11.11 -26.45
C GLU A 11 -15.98 -11.35 -25.42
N ASP A 12 -15.64 -11.62 -24.17
CA ASP A 12 -16.61 -11.91 -23.13
C ASP A 12 -17.27 -10.64 -22.59
N THR A 13 -18.58 -10.71 -22.35
CA THR A 13 -19.33 -9.67 -21.64
C THR A 13 -19.58 -10.12 -20.21
N VAL A 14 -18.91 -9.47 -19.26
CA VAL A 14 -19.09 -9.74 -17.82
C VAL A 14 -20.19 -8.84 -17.27
N SER A 15 -21.17 -9.42 -16.59
CA SER A 15 -22.21 -8.66 -15.90
C SER A 15 -22.42 -9.16 -14.48
N VAL A 16 -22.73 -8.23 -13.57
CA VAL A 16 -23.08 -8.52 -12.18
C VAL A 16 -24.47 -7.96 -11.93
N ARG A 17 -25.41 -8.82 -11.54
CA ARG A 17 -26.83 -8.44 -11.30
C ARG A 17 -27.49 -7.71 -12.47
N GLY A 18 -27.08 -8.04 -13.70
CA GLY A 18 -27.61 -7.43 -14.93
C GLY A 18 -26.90 -6.17 -15.39
N GLU A 19 -25.94 -5.64 -14.61
CA GLU A 19 -25.10 -4.52 -15.01
C GLU A 19 -23.80 -5.01 -15.62
N THR A 20 -23.52 -4.60 -16.87
CA THR A 20 -22.27 -4.94 -17.55
C THR A 20 -21.11 -4.16 -16.95
N ILE A 21 -20.06 -4.87 -16.55
CA ILE A 21 -18.83 -4.27 -16.03
C ILE A 21 -17.96 -3.87 -17.21
N LYS A 22 -17.51 -2.62 -17.22
CA LYS A 22 -16.46 -2.12 -18.13
C LYS A 22 -15.14 -2.03 -17.36
N LYS A 23 -14.02 -2.17 -18.07
CA LYS A 23 -12.72 -1.78 -17.48
C LYS A 23 -12.76 -0.28 -17.17
N ALA A 24 -12.08 0.11 -16.09
CA ALA A 24 -11.82 1.53 -15.85
C ALA A 24 -10.92 2.05 -16.98
N ASP A 25 -11.36 3.11 -17.67
CA ASP A 25 -10.65 3.63 -18.83
C ASP A 25 -9.43 4.47 -18.44
N ASP A 26 -9.44 5.09 -17.25
CA ASP A 26 -8.34 5.94 -16.76
C ASP A 26 -7.67 5.37 -15.51
N LEU A 27 -6.34 5.25 -15.58
CA LEU A 27 -5.51 4.90 -14.44
C LEU A 27 -5.26 6.12 -13.56
N VAL A 28 -5.38 5.93 -12.25
CA VAL A 28 -5.22 6.98 -11.25
C VAL A 28 -3.96 6.70 -10.44
N TYR A 29 -3.11 7.72 -10.29
CA TYR A 29 -1.93 7.68 -9.44
C TYR A 29 -1.83 8.97 -8.65
N ILE A 30 -1.87 8.85 -7.32
CA ILE A 30 -1.88 9.98 -6.40
C ILE A 30 -0.72 9.81 -5.41
N ALA A 31 0.05 10.88 -5.23
CA ALA A 31 0.99 11.03 -4.12
C ALA A 31 0.33 11.87 -3.03
N LEU A 32 0.03 11.24 -1.90
CA LEU A 32 -0.65 11.87 -0.76
C LEU A 32 0.35 12.10 0.36
N ASN A 33 0.38 13.32 0.90
CA ASN A 33 0.94 13.54 2.24
C ASN A 33 -0.12 13.19 3.29
N LYS A 34 -0.11 11.94 3.74
CA LYS A 34 -1.09 11.40 4.70
C LYS A 34 -0.90 12.09 6.05
N PRO A 35 -1.94 12.69 6.64
CA PRO A 35 -1.84 13.26 7.98
C PRO A 35 -1.88 12.17 9.08
N VAL A 36 -1.42 12.55 10.27
CA VAL A 36 -1.61 11.76 11.50
C VAL A 36 -3.10 11.60 11.78
N GLY A 37 -3.49 10.42 12.29
CA GLY A 37 -4.86 10.10 12.68
C GLY A 37 -5.68 9.39 11.60
N ILE A 38 -5.18 9.31 10.37
CA ILE A 38 -5.79 8.54 9.28
C ILE A 38 -5.19 7.14 9.24
N THR A 39 -6.02 6.11 9.07
CA THR A 39 -5.57 4.71 8.96
C THR A 39 -5.40 4.32 7.49
N SER A 40 -4.24 3.77 7.10
CA SER A 40 -4.01 3.21 5.76
C SER A 40 -4.75 1.87 5.57
N THR A 41 -6.07 1.92 5.43
CA THR A 41 -6.96 0.77 5.22
C THR A 41 -8.08 1.12 4.23
N THR A 42 -8.66 0.09 3.62
CA THR A 42 -9.87 0.18 2.79
C THR A 42 -11.12 -0.33 3.54
N ASP A 43 -10.98 -0.71 4.81
CA ASP A 43 -12.10 -1.15 5.65
C ASP A 43 -13.01 0.04 6.00
N SER A 44 -14.24 0.01 5.47
CA SER A 44 -15.27 1.03 5.70
C SER A 44 -15.79 1.07 7.13
N LYS A 45 -15.45 0.09 7.98
CA LYS A 45 -15.77 0.13 9.42
C LYS A 45 -14.83 1.04 10.20
N ASP A 46 -13.64 1.33 9.68
CA ASP A 46 -12.74 2.29 10.30
C ASP A 46 -13.16 3.71 9.87
N PRO A 47 -13.69 4.55 10.79
CA PRO A 47 -14.15 5.90 10.46
C PRO A 47 -13.01 6.85 10.07
N SER A 48 -11.75 6.43 10.27
CA SER A 48 -10.54 7.16 9.91
C SER A 48 -9.81 6.56 8.71
N ASN A 49 -10.45 5.70 7.92
CA ASN A 49 -9.81 5.08 6.76
C ASN A 49 -9.41 6.10 5.69
N ILE A 50 -8.33 5.78 4.96
CA ILE A 50 -7.71 6.69 3.99
C ILE A 50 -8.55 6.89 2.72
N VAL A 51 -9.42 5.93 2.38
CA VAL A 51 -10.27 6.01 1.18
C VAL A 51 -11.36 7.06 1.39
N ASP A 52 -12.06 6.99 2.51
CA ASP A 52 -13.09 7.97 2.89
C ASP A 52 -12.47 9.35 3.15
N PHE A 53 -11.27 9.40 3.74
CA PHE A 53 -10.52 10.65 3.89
C PHE A 53 -10.23 11.33 2.55
N MET A 54 -9.86 10.55 1.52
CA MET A 54 -9.62 11.08 0.19
C MET A 54 -10.90 11.51 -0.54
N ASN A 55 -12.03 10.84 -0.25
CA ASN A 55 -13.32 11.09 -0.88
C ASN A 55 -13.22 11.23 -2.41
N TYR A 56 -12.48 10.31 -3.04
CA TYR A 56 -12.19 10.35 -4.47
C TYR A 56 -13.34 9.73 -5.28
N GLU A 57 -13.62 10.25 -6.47
CA GLU A 57 -14.77 9.82 -7.29
C GLU A 57 -14.71 8.35 -7.70
N SER A 58 -13.49 7.84 -7.92
CA SER A 58 -13.23 6.45 -8.29
C SER A 58 -12.66 5.66 -7.10
N THR A 59 -12.92 4.36 -7.10
CA THR A 59 -12.31 3.45 -6.12
C THR A 59 -10.79 3.44 -6.27
N ILE A 60 -10.10 3.98 -5.26
CA ILE A 60 -8.64 3.96 -5.14
C ILE A 60 -8.24 3.26 -3.84
N PHE A 61 -7.05 2.69 -3.80
CA PHE A 61 -6.48 2.00 -2.65
C PHE A 61 -5.02 2.43 -2.43
N PRO A 62 -4.52 2.39 -1.18
CA PRO A 62 -3.15 2.75 -0.87
C PRO A 62 -2.16 1.69 -1.36
N ILE A 63 -1.00 2.14 -1.83
CA ILE A 63 0.15 1.29 -2.13
C ILE A 63 0.99 1.22 -0.85
N GLY A 64 0.82 0.13 -0.12
CA GLY A 64 1.45 -0.05 1.19
C GLY A 64 0.68 0.63 2.29
N ARG A 65 1.32 0.76 3.45
CA ARG A 65 0.68 1.27 4.67
C ARG A 65 1.65 2.17 5.43
N LEU A 66 1.12 3.28 5.92
CA LEU A 66 1.72 4.04 7.00
C LEU A 66 0.86 3.81 8.25
N ASP A 67 1.52 3.76 9.41
CA ASP A 67 0.79 3.64 10.67
C ASP A 67 -0.08 4.87 10.92
N LYS A 68 -1.10 4.70 11.76
CA LYS A 68 -2.11 5.74 12.02
C LYS A 68 -1.48 7.00 12.63
N ASP A 69 -0.48 6.83 13.48
CA ASP A 69 0.30 7.87 14.13
C ASP A 69 1.43 8.43 13.26
N SER A 70 1.74 7.80 12.13
CA SER A 70 2.71 8.28 11.14
C SER A 70 2.07 9.21 10.10
N TYR A 71 2.88 10.11 9.56
CA TYR A 71 2.50 11.02 8.47
C TYR A 71 3.56 11.01 7.36
N GLY A 72 3.19 11.51 6.18
CA GLY A 72 4.12 11.63 5.07
C GLY A 72 3.59 10.99 3.79
N LEU A 73 4.52 10.70 2.87
CA LEU A 73 4.19 10.20 1.55
C LEU A 73 3.58 8.80 1.60
N ILE A 74 2.40 8.67 1.00
CA ILE A 74 1.79 7.39 0.61
C ILE A 74 1.24 7.52 -0.80
N LEU A 75 1.38 6.47 -1.61
CA LEU A 75 0.80 6.45 -2.95
C LEU A 75 -0.60 5.82 -2.91
N MET A 76 -1.50 6.27 -3.78
CA MET A 76 -2.82 5.68 -3.97
C MET A 76 -3.12 5.48 -5.45
N THR A 77 -3.82 4.41 -5.79
CA THR A 77 -4.10 4.05 -7.18
C THR A 77 -5.37 3.20 -7.32
N ASN A 78 -5.90 3.11 -8.54
CA ASN A 78 -6.87 2.09 -8.96
C ASN A 78 -6.22 0.94 -9.75
N ASP A 79 -4.90 0.99 -9.97
CA ASP A 79 -4.12 -0.01 -10.69
C ASP A 79 -3.59 -1.10 -9.74
N GLY A 80 -4.18 -2.29 -9.78
CA GLY A 80 -3.76 -3.42 -8.95
C GLY A 80 -2.42 -4.04 -9.39
N ASP A 81 -2.04 -3.88 -10.65
CA ASP A 81 -0.88 -4.54 -11.24
C ASP A 81 0.44 -3.93 -10.76
N ILE A 82 0.43 -2.67 -10.36
CA ILE A 82 1.62 -1.95 -9.90
C ILE A 82 1.88 -2.11 -8.39
N VAL A 83 0.86 -2.48 -7.60
CA VAL A 83 0.97 -2.53 -6.13
C VAL A 83 2.11 -3.45 -5.71
N ASN A 84 2.12 -4.69 -6.22
CA ASN A 84 3.16 -5.66 -5.90
C ASN A 84 4.53 -5.27 -6.50
N LYS A 85 4.54 -4.56 -7.62
CA LYS A 85 5.78 -4.07 -8.23
C LYS A 85 6.47 -3.02 -7.36
N ILE A 86 5.71 -2.15 -6.71
CA ILE A 86 6.26 -1.13 -5.81
C ILE A 86 6.61 -1.70 -4.44
N LEU A 87 5.81 -2.64 -3.92
CA LEU A 87 5.97 -3.12 -2.54
C LEU A 87 7.01 -4.23 -2.36
N ARG A 88 7.26 -5.05 -3.37
CA ARG A 88 8.18 -6.18 -3.20
C ARG A 88 9.62 -5.70 -3.11
N GLU A 89 10.30 -6.22 -2.09
CA GLU A 89 11.71 -5.95 -1.82
C GLU A 89 12.63 -6.36 -3.00
N GLU A 90 12.26 -7.41 -3.73
CA GLU A 90 12.97 -7.90 -4.93
C GLU A 90 13.19 -6.82 -6.00
N TYR A 91 12.36 -5.76 -6.02
CA TYR A 91 12.48 -4.66 -6.97
C TYR A 91 13.37 -3.51 -6.48
N GLY A 92 13.90 -3.58 -5.25
CA GLY A 92 14.91 -2.62 -4.76
C GLY A 92 14.40 -1.18 -4.63
N HIS A 93 13.11 -0.99 -4.32
CA HIS A 93 12.53 0.34 -4.13
C HIS A 93 12.74 0.85 -2.70
N ASP A 94 13.73 1.74 -2.55
CA ASP A 94 14.05 2.41 -1.29
C ASP A 94 12.88 3.24 -0.75
N LYS A 95 12.79 3.30 0.58
CA LYS A 95 11.79 4.08 1.32
C LYS A 95 12.51 4.85 2.42
N GLU A 96 12.46 6.17 2.35
CA GLU A 96 13.16 7.06 3.27
C GLU A 96 12.19 7.67 4.28
N TYR A 97 12.64 7.75 5.54
CA TYR A 97 11.84 8.27 6.65
C TYR A 97 12.65 9.25 7.49
N ILE A 98 12.01 10.33 7.93
CA ILE A 98 12.54 11.22 8.95
C ILE A 98 11.97 10.76 10.29
N VAL A 99 12.83 10.24 11.16
CA VAL A 99 12.43 9.69 12.46
C VAL A 99 12.95 10.57 13.57
N SER A 100 12.06 10.93 14.51
CA SER A 100 12.41 11.61 15.75
C SER A 100 12.27 10.66 16.93
N VAL A 101 13.25 10.65 17.82
CA VAL A 101 13.28 9.81 19.02
C VAL A 101 13.37 10.64 20.29
N HIS A 102 12.88 10.10 21.39
CA HIS A 102 12.83 10.79 22.68
C HIS A 102 14.18 10.88 23.42
N LYS A 103 15.16 10.03 23.05
CA LYS A 103 16.51 10.02 23.65
C LYS A 103 17.53 10.53 22.66
N THR A 104 18.56 11.19 23.18
CA THR A 104 19.80 11.40 22.43
C THR A 104 20.44 10.06 22.10
N PHE A 105 20.99 9.95 20.91
CA PHE A 105 21.74 8.80 20.44
C PHE A 105 23.15 9.23 20.03
N ASP A 106 24.08 8.28 20.04
CA ASP A 106 25.47 8.49 19.64
C ASP A 106 25.79 7.74 18.34
N GLN A 107 27.04 7.84 17.90
CA GLN A 107 27.50 7.16 16.69
C GLN A 107 27.46 5.64 16.83
N GLU A 108 27.63 5.11 18.05
CA GLU A 108 27.57 3.67 18.29
C GLU A 108 26.16 3.13 18.01
N PHE A 109 25.13 3.82 18.50
CA PHE A 109 23.74 3.50 18.21
C PHE A 109 23.45 3.51 16.69
N ILE A 110 23.93 4.53 15.98
CA ILE A 110 23.74 4.62 14.51
C ILE A 110 24.42 3.46 13.79
N ASN A 111 25.65 3.12 14.16
CA ASN A 111 26.39 2.02 13.55
C ASN A 111 25.68 0.67 13.79
N GLN A 112 25.14 0.46 14.99
CA GLN A 112 24.36 -0.74 15.31
C GLN A 112 23.08 -0.81 14.47
N MET A 113 22.32 0.29 14.36
CA MET A 113 21.12 0.36 13.53
C MET A 113 21.41 0.07 12.04
N GLN A 114 22.54 0.54 11.52
CA GLN A 114 22.96 0.31 10.14
C GLN A 114 23.37 -1.14 9.86
N SER A 115 23.87 -1.86 10.87
CA SER A 115 24.30 -3.26 10.73
C SER A 115 23.15 -4.28 10.66
N GLY A 116 21.91 -3.82 10.78
CA GLY A 116 20.72 -4.65 10.89
C GLY A 116 20.40 -4.97 12.35
N VAL A 117 19.12 -4.95 12.68
CA VAL A 117 18.62 -5.16 14.05
C VAL A 117 17.60 -6.29 14.05
N GLU A 118 17.73 -7.23 14.99
CA GLU A 118 16.73 -8.28 15.18
C GLU A 118 15.47 -7.70 15.83
N ILE A 119 14.34 -7.87 15.13
CA ILE A 119 13.02 -7.48 15.62
C ILE A 119 12.14 -8.71 15.84
N TYR A 120 11.16 -8.59 16.75
CA TYR A 120 10.20 -9.65 17.03
C TYR A 120 9.27 -9.86 15.81
N ASN A 121 9.02 -11.11 15.42
CA ASN A 121 8.33 -11.52 14.18
C ASN A 121 9.00 -11.07 12.88
N GLN A 122 10.22 -11.54 12.63
CA GLN A 122 10.87 -11.36 11.32
C GLN A 122 9.97 -11.91 10.19
N ALA A 123 9.68 -11.07 9.19
CA ALA A 123 9.36 -11.60 7.87
C ALA A 123 10.56 -12.45 7.46
N LYS A 124 10.35 -13.71 7.05
CA LYS A 124 11.44 -14.62 6.66
C LYS A 124 12.16 -14.03 5.45
N HIS A 125 13.22 -13.27 5.71
CA HIS A 125 14.17 -12.84 4.69
C HIS A 125 15.01 -14.06 4.34
N THR A 126 14.67 -14.73 3.26
CA THR A 126 15.53 -15.77 2.71
C THR A 126 16.45 -15.04 1.74
N PRO A 127 17.73 -14.80 2.08
CA PRO A 127 18.64 -14.14 1.17
C PRO A 127 18.70 -14.97 -0.12
N MET A 128 18.45 -14.33 -1.26
CA MET A 128 18.62 -14.99 -2.56
C MET A 128 20.09 -15.36 -2.72
N LYS A 129 20.34 -16.62 -3.05
CA LYS A 129 21.65 -17.13 -3.49
C LYS A 129 22.01 -16.55 -4.85
#